data_AF-A0A532CCE4-F1
#
_entry.id   AF-A0A532CCE4-F1
#
_cell.length_a   1.000
_cell.length_b   1.000
_cell.length_c   1.000
_cell.angle_alpha   90.00
_cell.angle_beta   90.00
_cell.angle_gamma   90.00
#
_symmetry.space_group_name_H-M   'P 1'
#
loop_
_entity.id
_entity.type
_entity.pdbx_description
1 polymer ?
#
loop_
_entity_poly.entity_id
_entity_poly.type
_entity_poly.pdbx_seq_one_letter_code
_entity_poly.pdbx_strand_id
1 'polypeptide(L)'
;MISRYYRAALIVVVLGAFVSVPMVNAYPTAAGNVSEAIDHAKQAVAHGKEGHVDELVKHAETALDFAKMGGKSLEVSEGIHHLKEAIAHGKAGHADVGVEHIETALKHLSEVN
;
A
#
# COMPACT_ATOMS: atom_id res chain seq x y z
N MET A 1 -50.35 18.72 27.90
CA MET A 1 -49.29 19.67 27.49
C MET A 1 -47.99 18.89 27.34
N ILE A 2 -47.56 18.72 26.10
CA ILE A 2 -46.44 17.87 25.68
C ILE A 2 -45.16 18.69 25.74
N SER A 3 -44.15 18.25 26.51
CA SER A 3 -42.91 18.99 26.75
C SER A 3 -41.67 18.20 26.33
N ARG A 4 -41.16 18.57 25.15
CA ARG A 4 -39.75 18.80 24.79
C ARG A 4 -38.69 17.68 24.84
N TYR A 5 -38.95 16.48 25.37
CA TYR A 5 -37.92 15.43 25.41
C TYR A 5 -37.86 14.50 24.18
N TYR A 6 -38.70 14.74 23.18
CA TYR A 6 -38.81 13.90 21.96
C TYR A 6 -37.87 14.30 20.81
N ARG A 7 -36.81 15.07 21.07
CA ARG A 7 -35.92 15.56 19.99
C ARG A 7 -34.46 15.28 20.34
N ALA A 8 -33.88 14.40 19.52
CA ALA A 8 -32.48 13.98 19.46
C ALA A 8 -32.07 13.01 20.57
N ALA A 9 -31.64 11.78 20.31
CA ALA A 9 -31.28 11.08 19.08
C ALA A 9 -31.47 9.57 19.38
N LEU A 10 -32.15 8.79 18.53
CA LEU A 10 -31.53 8.04 17.42
C LEU A 10 -30.22 7.39 17.88
N ILE A 11 -30.22 6.15 18.38
CA ILE A 11 -30.38 4.85 17.68
C ILE A 11 -29.03 4.10 17.69
N VAL A 12 -29.09 2.90 18.28
CA VAL A 12 -28.35 1.67 17.98
C VAL A 12 -26.97 1.43 18.61
N VAL A 13 -27.02 0.47 19.54
CA VAL A 13 -25.95 -0.42 20.00
C VAL A 13 -25.57 -1.42 18.89
N VAL A 14 -24.28 -1.54 18.56
CA VAL A 14 -23.63 -2.76 18.03
C VAL A 14 -22.18 -2.74 18.57
N LEU A 15 -21.86 -3.35 19.72
CA LEU A 15 -21.42 -4.75 19.92
C LEU A 15 -20.39 -5.27 18.90
N GLY A 16 -19.14 -5.43 19.35
CA GLY A 16 -18.25 -6.49 18.85
C GLY A 16 -16.86 -6.05 18.39
N ALA A 17 -15.86 -6.30 19.24
CA ALA A 17 -14.45 -6.42 18.91
C ALA A 17 -13.74 -5.19 18.31
N PHE A 18 -13.59 -4.14 19.13
CA PHE A 18 -12.30 -3.46 19.16
C PHE A 18 -11.28 -4.45 19.70
N VAL A 19 -10.71 -5.26 18.81
CA VAL A 19 -9.37 -5.80 19.05
C VAL A 19 -8.51 -4.59 19.37
N SER A 20 -8.05 -4.53 20.60
CA SER A 20 -6.97 -3.67 21.03
C SER A 20 -5.73 -4.08 20.23
N VAL A 21 -5.66 -3.66 18.97
CA VAL A 21 -4.38 -3.57 18.28
C VAL A 21 -3.63 -2.53 19.08
N PRO A 22 -2.54 -2.87 19.79
CA PRO A 22 -1.69 -1.83 20.31
C PRO A 22 -1.33 -0.97 19.11
N MET A 23 -1.71 0.32 19.13
CA MET A 23 -1.07 1.30 18.28
C MET A 23 0.40 1.29 18.69
N VAL A 24 1.16 0.36 18.11
CA VAL A 24 2.60 0.49 18.01
C VAL A 24 2.76 1.70 17.13
N ASN A 25 2.91 2.85 17.79
CA ASN A 25 3.28 4.10 17.16
C ASN A 25 4.75 3.92 16.73
N ALA A 26 4.98 3.06 15.74
CA ALA A 26 6.25 2.89 15.10
C ALA A 26 6.46 4.17 14.30
N TYR A 27 7.31 5.06 14.83
CA TYR A 27 7.85 6.14 14.02
C TYR A 27 8.37 5.53 12.72
N PRO A 28 8.05 6.09 11.54
CA PRO A 28 8.45 5.52 10.27
C PRO A 28 9.98 5.36 10.24
N THR A 29 10.44 4.10 10.24
CA THR A 29 11.85 3.74 10.11
C THR A 29 12.13 3.39 8.66
N ALA A 30 13.39 3.44 8.24
CA ALA A 30 13.79 2.98 6.91
C ALA A 30 13.29 1.54 6.65
N ALA A 31 13.52 0.61 7.58
CA ALA A 31 13.03 -0.77 7.47
C ALA A 31 11.49 -0.86 7.44
N GLY A 32 10.79 -0.06 8.26
CA GLY A 32 9.33 -0.01 8.25
C GLY A 32 8.78 0.47 6.91
N ASN A 33 9.39 1.51 6.33
CA ASN A 33 9.02 1.98 5.00
C ASN A 33 9.30 0.93 3.91
N VAL A 34 10.40 0.18 3.98
CA VAL A 34 10.63 -0.94 3.04
C VAL A 34 9.55 -2.01 3.18
N SER A 35 9.13 -2.34 4.41
CA SER A 35 8.03 -3.28 4.65
C SER A 35 6.72 -2.80 4.02
N GLU A 36 6.34 -1.54 4.23
CA GLU A 36 5.14 -0.95 3.61
C GLU A 36 5.24 -0.91 2.08
N ALA A 37 6.42 -0.62 1.53
CA ALA A 37 6.66 -0.68 0.09
C ALA A 37 6.43 -2.09 -0.47
N ILE A 38 6.92 -3.12 0.22
CA ILE A 38 6.71 -4.53 -0.14
C ILE A 38 5.23 -4.88 -0.11
N ASP A 39 4.48 -4.47 0.92
CA ASP A 39 3.07 -4.85 1.04
C ASP A 39 2.19 -4.17 -0.03
N HIS A 40 2.44 -2.90 -0.32
CA HIS A 40 1.81 -2.24 -1.46
C HIS A 40 2.22 -2.86 -2.80
N ALA A 41 3.49 -3.23 -2.99
CA ALA A 41 3.93 -3.91 -4.21
C ALA A 41 3.24 -5.28 -4.39
N LYS A 42 3.03 -6.06 -3.33
CA LYS A 42 2.23 -7.32 -3.41
C LYS A 42 0.79 -7.07 -3.84
N GLN A 43 0.16 -6.01 -3.33
CA GLN A 43 -1.19 -5.62 -3.74
C GLN A 43 -1.23 -5.19 -5.21
N ALA A 44 -0.22 -4.47 -5.68
CA ALA A 44 -0.10 -4.07 -7.08
C ALA A 44 0.01 -5.30 -8.02
N VAL A 45 0.78 -6.33 -7.63
CA VAL A 45 0.83 -7.61 -8.37
C VAL A 45 -0.53 -8.30 -8.40
N ALA A 46 -1.22 -8.38 -7.26
CA ALA A 46 -2.51 -9.05 -7.17
C ALA A 46 -3.54 -8.39 -8.11
N HIS A 47 -3.67 -7.07 -8.04
CA HIS A 47 -4.56 -6.31 -8.93
C HIS A 47 -4.13 -6.37 -10.40
N GLY A 48 -2.83 -6.26 -10.68
CA GLY A 48 -2.32 -6.36 -12.05
C GLY A 48 -2.63 -7.69 -12.73
N LYS A 49 -2.53 -8.81 -11.98
CA LYS A 49 -2.87 -10.15 -12.48
C LYS A 49 -4.36 -10.32 -12.79
N GLU A 50 -5.22 -9.50 -12.18
CA GLU A 50 -6.66 -9.45 -12.46
C GLU A 50 -7.00 -8.46 -13.59
N GLY A 51 -6.00 -7.77 -14.16
CA GLY A 51 -6.21 -6.72 -15.18
C GLY A 51 -6.70 -5.39 -14.60
N HIS A 52 -6.68 -5.22 -13.29
CA HIS A 52 -7.05 -4.00 -12.58
C HIS A 52 -5.88 -2.98 -12.64
N VAL A 53 -5.70 -2.37 -13.82
CA VAL A 53 -4.53 -1.52 -14.12
C VAL A 53 -4.46 -0.27 -13.25
N ASP A 54 -5.60 0.37 -12.98
CA ASP A 54 -5.66 1.57 -12.16
C ASP A 54 -5.22 1.26 -10.71
N GLU A 55 -5.65 0.12 -10.16
CA GLU A 55 -5.25 -0.37 -8.86
C GLU A 55 -3.78 -0.79 -8.83
N LEU A 56 -3.27 -1.46 -9.88
CA LEU A 56 -1.84 -1.74 -10.02
C LEU A 56 -1.02 -0.44 -9.91
N VAL A 57 -1.39 0.59 -10.68
CA VAL A 57 -0.67 1.87 -10.69
C VAL A 57 -0.75 2.54 -9.32
N LYS A 58 -1.93 2.57 -8.70
CA LYS A 58 -2.13 3.17 -7.38
C LYS A 58 -1.27 2.52 -6.31
N HIS A 59 -1.26 1.19 -6.26
CA HIS A 59 -0.46 0.46 -5.28
C HIS A 59 1.05 0.57 -5.58
N ALA A 60 1.45 0.59 -6.85
CA ALA A 60 2.84 0.82 -7.24
C ALA A 60 3.34 2.24 -6.89
N GLU A 61 2.51 3.27 -7.06
CA GLU A 61 2.83 4.65 -6.63
C GLU A 61 3.00 4.75 -5.11
N THR A 62 2.11 4.09 -4.35
CA THR A 62 2.22 4.06 -2.89
C THR A 62 3.48 3.31 -2.45
N ALA A 63 3.77 2.16 -3.08
CA ALA A 63 4.99 1.41 -2.82
C ALA A 63 6.24 2.24 -3.11
N LEU A 64 6.24 3.01 -4.20
CA LEU A 64 7.34 3.88 -4.59
C LEU A 64 7.60 4.97 -3.55
N ASP A 65 6.55 5.57 -2.99
CA ASP A 65 6.70 6.62 -1.99
C ASP A 65 7.29 6.08 -0.69
N PHE A 66 6.85 4.90 -0.24
CA PHE A 66 7.48 4.22 0.88
C PHE A 66 8.92 3.79 0.58
N ALA A 67 9.20 3.23 -0.60
CA ALA A 67 10.55 2.81 -0.97
C ALA A 67 11.56 3.97 -0.96
N LYS A 68 11.16 5.18 -1.40
CA LYS A 68 12.00 6.41 -1.29
C LYS A 68 12.35 6.77 0.15
N MET A 69 11.52 6.39 1.11
CA MET A 69 11.73 6.59 2.55
C MET A 69 12.45 5.40 3.20
N GLY A 70 12.70 4.33 2.43
CA GLY A 70 13.32 3.08 2.86
C GLY A 70 14.85 3.10 2.96
N GLY A 71 15.50 4.20 2.57
CA GLY A 71 16.95 4.36 2.63
C GLY A 71 17.58 4.50 1.25
N LYS A 72 18.88 4.19 1.15
CA LYS A 72 19.70 4.38 -0.07
C LYS A 72 20.55 3.15 -0.42
N SER A 73 20.12 1.96 -0.01
CA SER A 73 20.81 0.73 -0.42
C SER A 73 20.66 0.55 -1.94
N LEU A 74 21.50 -0.32 -2.51
CA LEU A 74 21.41 -0.65 -3.92
C LEU A 74 20.05 -1.30 -4.21
N GLU A 75 19.61 -2.20 -3.35
CA GLU A 75 18.37 -2.94 -3.44
C GLU A 75 17.14 -2.02 -3.37
N VAL A 76 17.14 -1.02 -2.48
CA VAL A 76 16.09 0.01 -2.45
C VAL A 76 16.09 0.82 -3.74
N SER A 77 17.26 1.14 -4.31
CA SER A 77 17.36 1.91 -5.54
C SER A 77 16.85 1.13 -6.76
N GLU A 78 17.21 -0.16 -6.87
CA GLU A 78 16.70 -1.06 -7.91
C GLU A 78 15.19 -1.29 -7.77
N GLY A 79 14.69 -1.47 -6.53
CA GLY A 79 13.26 -1.53 -6.24
C GLY A 79 12.52 -0.28 -6.71
N ILE A 80 13.04 0.91 -6.41
CA ILE A 80 12.51 2.19 -6.88
C ILE A 80 12.51 2.30 -8.41
N HIS A 81 13.58 1.84 -9.07
CA HIS A 81 13.66 1.86 -10.53
C HIS A 81 12.54 1.01 -11.14
N HIS A 82 12.41 -0.24 -10.70
CA HIS A 82 11.38 -1.14 -11.20
C HIS A 82 9.95 -0.69 -10.87
N LEU A 83 9.71 -0.08 -9.70
CA LEU A 83 8.40 0.52 -9.41
C LEU A 83 8.05 1.66 -10.38
N LYS A 84 9.03 2.47 -10.81
CA LYS A 84 8.79 3.51 -11.82
C LYS A 84 8.46 2.93 -13.18
N GLU A 85 9.18 1.89 -13.61
CA GLU A 85 8.87 1.19 -14.87
C GLU A 85 7.47 0.57 -14.82
N ALA A 86 7.10 -0.06 -13.70
CA ALA A 86 5.77 -0.60 -13.50
C ALA A 86 4.67 0.46 -13.63
N ILE A 87 4.86 1.63 -13.02
CA ILE A 87 3.93 2.76 -13.12
C ILE A 87 3.83 3.26 -14.56
N ALA A 88 4.96 3.37 -15.27
CA ALA A 88 4.99 3.82 -16.66
C ALA A 88 4.24 2.84 -17.57
N HIS A 89 4.51 1.54 -17.46
CA HIS A 89 3.82 0.49 -18.22
C HIS A 89 2.34 0.39 -17.84
N GLY A 90 2.00 0.45 -16.55
CA GLY A 90 0.61 0.46 -16.09
C GLY A 90 -0.17 1.66 -16.64
N LYS A 91 0.37 2.87 -16.59
CA LYS A 91 -0.26 4.06 -17.19
C LYS A 91 -0.41 3.98 -18.72
N ALA A 92 0.40 3.16 -19.38
CA ALA A 92 0.28 2.86 -20.81
C ALA A 92 -0.70 1.71 -21.12
N GLY A 93 -1.33 1.10 -20.10
CA GLY A 93 -2.24 -0.04 -20.25
C GLY A 93 -1.55 -1.40 -20.37
N HIS A 94 -0.21 -1.45 -20.20
CA HIS A 94 0.58 -2.69 -20.24
C HIS A 94 0.62 -3.33 -18.85
N ALA A 95 -0.52 -3.87 -18.41
CA ALA A 95 -0.70 -4.43 -17.07
C ALA A 95 0.28 -5.59 -16.78
N ASP A 96 0.47 -6.46 -17.75
CA ASP A 96 1.37 -7.63 -17.71
C ASP A 96 2.83 -7.22 -17.49
N VAL A 97 3.33 -6.29 -18.30
CA VAL A 97 4.70 -5.75 -18.14
C VAL A 97 4.83 -4.97 -16.83
N GLY A 98 3.77 -4.27 -16.42
CA GLY A 98 3.69 -3.63 -15.12
C GLY A 98 3.90 -4.61 -13.96
N VAL A 99 3.24 -5.77 -14.01
CA VAL A 99 3.39 -6.85 -13.01
C VAL A 99 4.81 -7.39 -12.98
N GLU A 100 5.42 -7.67 -14.13
CA GLU A 100 6.81 -8.19 -14.20
C GLU A 100 7.82 -7.25 -13.50
N HIS A 101 7.66 -5.94 -13.71
CA HIS A 101 8.47 -4.96 -13.03
C HIS A 101 8.20 -4.92 -11.51
N ILE A 102 6.94 -5.03 -11.06
CA ILE A 102 6.65 -5.06 -9.63
C ILE A 102 7.23 -6.32 -8.97
N GLU A 103 7.15 -7.48 -9.63
CA GLU A 103 7.75 -8.72 -9.12
C GLU A 103 9.28 -8.60 -9.00
N THR A 104 9.92 -7.90 -9.94
CA THR A 104 11.36 -7.60 -9.85
C THR A 104 11.67 -6.60 -8.73
N ALA A 105 10.83 -5.58 -8.54
CA ALA A 105 10.96 -4.65 -7.41
C ALA A 105 10.83 -5.37 -6.06
N LEU A 106 9.88 -6.30 -5.93
CA LEU A 106 9.68 -7.11 -4.74
C LEU A 106 10.90 -7.93 -4.39
N LYS A 107 11.56 -8.53 -5.39
CA LYS A 107 12.79 -9.29 -5.18
C LYS A 107 13.86 -8.42 -4.52
N HIS A 108 14.14 -7.25 -5.08
CA HIS A 108 15.14 -6.35 -4.52
C HIS A 108 14.76 -5.83 -3.13
N LEU A 109 13.53 -5.33 -2.95
CA LEU A 109 13.11 -4.77 -1.65
C LEU A 109 13.14 -5.83 -0.53
N SER A 110 12.88 -7.10 -0.85
CA SER A 110 12.92 -8.21 0.12
C SER A 110 14.34 -8.65 0.50
N GLU A 111 15.37 -8.19 -0.22
CA GLU A 111 16.78 -8.46 0.08
C GLU A 111 17.40 -7.39 1.01
N VAL A 112 16.64 -6.34 1.35
CA VAL A 112 17.06 -5.31 2.31
C VAL A 112 17.04 -5.90 3.73
N ASN A 113 18.23 -5.99 4.35
CA ASN A 113 18.43 -6.49 5.72
C ASN A 113 18.57 -5.37 6.75
#